data_AF-A0A9D4S4X1-F1
#
_entry.id   AF-A0A9D4S4X1-F1
#
_cell.length_a   1.000
_cell.length_b   1.000
_cell.length_c   1.000
_cell.angle_alpha   90.00
_cell.angle_beta   90.00
_cell.angle_gamma   90.00
#
_symmetry.space_group_name_H-M   'P 1'
#
loop_
_entity.id
_entity.type
_entity.pdbx_description
1 polymer ?
#
loop_
_entity_poly.entity_id
_entity_poly.type
_entity_poly.pdbx_seq_one_letter_code
_entity_poly.pdbx_strand_id
1 'polypeptide(L)'
;MEGVTGVSAWIYVVVLTSIAVVYTSLGGIKAVVVTDVVQGVIMIGMIFAILICGCIRVGGVSEVIEINRQTGRLQIFDFDPNPYKRHTFWICAGISLSPPIVQRLNSTRSIGDAKKVAAMSIPCFVILQILVMCEGLVAYAYFLQKGCDPIASQQISNPNQIIPYLVTDLFAGVPGITGLFLAALCSASLSTISSLLSSISAVTSEDFIRPRFKKASEQSLTQFSKVSVVLAGVVCICIAIMISQVQGPMGQIADSILGAVSGPVAAVFLLLIFVRCTTRKGLYSSVAFGACFGIWLFLGYNFSSGRLQSPTLPLGSTEKCFLYHNTLLPLDNCTASPHAVLSENDSMYDHTLFDE
;
A
#
# COMPACT_ATOMS: atom_id res chain seq x y z
N MET A 1 9.74 -3.14 3.13
CA MET A 1 11.22 -3.10 3.08
C MET A 1 11.79 -3.51 4.43
N GLU A 2 11.45 -2.78 5.50
CA GLU A 2 11.89 -3.09 6.88
C GLU A 2 11.78 -4.57 7.26
N GLY A 3 10.65 -5.23 7.03
CA GLY A 3 10.48 -6.65 7.36
C GLY A 3 11.37 -7.63 6.58
N VAL A 4 12.04 -7.19 5.52
CA VAL A 4 12.95 -8.04 4.73
C VAL A 4 14.42 -7.66 4.96
N THR A 5 14.71 -6.37 5.14
CA THR A 5 16.08 -5.86 5.27
C THR A 5 16.52 -5.63 6.71
N GLY A 6 15.59 -5.60 7.66
CA GLY A 6 15.83 -5.22 9.06
C GLY A 6 16.15 -3.73 9.27
N VAL A 7 16.15 -2.92 8.20
CA VAL A 7 16.41 -1.48 8.29
C VAL A 7 15.13 -0.74 8.65
N SER A 8 15.21 0.16 9.63
CA SER A 8 14.03 0.86 10.14
C SER A 8 13.29 1.66 9.06
N ALA A 9 11.95 1.64 9.10
CA ALA A 9 11.10 2.29 8.11
C ALA A 9 11.39 3.80 7.91
N TRP A 10 11.75 4.52 8.98
CA TRP A 10 12.01 5.97 8.88
C TRP A 10 13.20 6.29 7.96
N ILE A 11 14.21 5.40 7.90
CA ILE A 11 15.37 5.56 7.03
C ILE A 11 14.91 5.50 5.58
N TYR A 12 14.06 4.52 5.23
CA TYR A 12 13.50 4.42 3.89
C TYR A 12 12.66 5.63 3.50
N VAL A 13 11.84 6.15 4.43
CA VAL A 13 11.06 7.37 4.21
C VAL A 13 11.99 8.54 3.87
N VAL A 14 12.99 8.81 4.71
CA VAL A 14 13.92 9.93 4.49
C VAL A 14 14.68 9.74 3.17
N VAL A 15 15.28 8.58 2.94
CA VAL A 15 16.08 8.31 1.73
C VAL A 15 15.23 8.43 0.46
N LEU A 16 14.07 7.78 0.40
CA LEU A 16 13.22 7.80 -0.79
C LEU A 16 12.66 9.20 -1.05
N THR A 17 12.21 9.91 -0.01
CA THR A 17 11.71 11.28 -0.17
C THR A 17 12.83 12.25 -0.56
N SER A 18 14.03 12.12 0.00
CA SER A 18 15.19 12.94 -0.40
C SER A 18 15.57 12.70 -1.86
N ILE A 19 15.65 11.43 -2.30
CA ILE A 19 15.87 11.10 -3.70
C ILE A 19 14.76 11.74 -4.54
N ALA A 20 13.49 11.58 -4.13
CA ALA A 20 12.33 12.15 -4.82
C ALA A 20 12.42 13.66 -5.05
N VAL A 21 12.75 14.41 -4.00
CA VAL A 21 12.93 15.86 -4.06
C VAL A 21 14.04 16.22 -5.03
N VAL A 22 15.21 15.56 -4.92
CA VAL A 22 16.37 15.83 -5.77
C VAL A 22 16.01 15.60 -7.24
N TYR A 23 15.54 14.41 -7.61
CA TYR A 23 15.30 14.15 -9.03
C TYR A 23 14.07 14.88 -9.57
N THR A 24 13.05 15.19 -8.76
CA THR A 24 11.90 16.01 -9.20
C THR A 24 12.33 17.46 -9.42
N SER A 25 13.28 17.97 -8.62
CA SER A 25 13.83 19.31 -8.80
C SER A 25 14.76 19.43 -10.02
N LEU A 26 15.39 18.32 -10.44
CA LEU A 26 16.33 18.25 -11.56
C LEU A 26 15.68 17.78 -12.87
N GLY A 27 14.65 16.95 -12.79
CA GLY A 27 14.12 16.15 -13.89
C GLY A 27 12.81 16.69 -14.45
N GLY A 28 12.78 16.86 -15.77
CA GLY A 28 11.52 17.05 -16.51
C GLY A 28 10.68 15.76 -16.55
N ILE A 29 9.36 15.91 -16.63
CA ILE A 29 8.36 14.83 -16.57
C ILE A 29 8.65 13.62 -17.48
N LYS A 30 9.37 13.83 -18.60
CA LYS A 30 9.68 12.79 -19.59
C LYS A 30 10.58 11.66 -19.05
N ALA A 31 11.59 11.98 -18.23
CA ALA A 31 12.49 10.96 -17.69
C ALA A 31 11.77 10.07 -16.66
N VAL A 32 10.92 10.69 -15.84
CA VAL A 32 10.09 10.01 -14.83
C VAL A 32 9.14 9.01 -15.47
N VAL A 33 8.51 9.38 -16.58
CA VAL A 33 7.57 8.49 -17.29
C VAL A 33 8.25 7.21 -17.77
N VAL A 34 9.50 7.27 -18.23
CA VAL A 34 10.20 6.07 -18.71
C VAL A 34 10.51 5.10 -17.57
N THR A 35 10.98 5.61 -16.43
CA THR A 35 11.26 4.77 -15.25
C THR A 35 9.99 4.14 -14.69
N ASP A 36 8.87 4.88 -14.71
CA ASP A 36 7.56 4.40 -14.26
C ASP A 36 7.04 3.24 -15.13
N VAL A 37 7.27 3.29 -16.45
CA VAL A 37 6.86 2.21 -17.36
C VAL A 37 7.63 0.92 -17.07
N VAL A 38 8.95 0.99 -16.93
CA VAL A 38 9.79 -0.19 -16.63
C VAL A 38 9.38 -0.81 -15.30
N GLN A 39 9.21 0.01 -14.26
CA GLN A 39 8.75 -0.46 -12.95
C GLN A 39 7.33 -1.04 -13.01
N GLY A 40 6.42 -0.44 -13.76
CA GLY A 40 5.06 -0.97 -13.96
C GLY A 40 5.07 -2.39 -14.52
N VAL A 41 5.89 -2.65 -15.54
CA VAL A 41 6.03 -3.99 -16.14
C VAL A 41 6.57 -5.00 -15.12
N ILE A 42 7.60 -4.62 -14.35
CA ILE A 42 8.19 -5.50 -13.33
C ILE A 42 7.16 -5.84 -12.25
N MET A 43 6.40 -4.85 -11.75
CA MET A 43 5.37 -5.11 -10.74
C MET A 43 4.26 -6.03 -11.25
N ILE A 44 3.78 -5.82 -12.48
CA ILE A 44 2.78 -6.70 -13.09
C ILE A 44 3.33 -8.13 -13.20
N GLY A 45 4.59 -8.28 -13.64
CA GLY A 45 5.25 -9.59 -13.69
C GLY A 45 5.33 -10.26 -12.32
N MET A 46 5.69 -9.51 -11.27
CA MET A 46 5.74 -10.01 -9.89
C MET A 46 4.37 -10.43 -9.37
N ILE A 47 3.32 -9.67 -9.70
CA ILE A 47 1.94 -10.03 -9.33
C ILE A 47 1.57 -11.39 -9.91
N PHE A 48 1.81 -11.60 -11.21
CA PHE A 48 1.56 -12.90 -11.84
C PHE A 48 2.43 -14.01 -11.26
N ALA A 49 3.71 -13.73 -10.98
CA ALA A 49 4.60 -14.73 -10.37
C ALA A 49 4.10 -15.17 -8.98
N ILE A 50 3.69 -14.23 -8.13
CA ILE A 50 3.16 -14.52 -6.79
C ILE A 50 1.87 -15.32 -6.90
N LEU A 51 0.92 -14.91 -7.76
CA LEU A 51 -0.35 -15.61 -7.95
C LEU A 51 -0.14 -17.03 -8.46
N ILE A 52 0.67 -17.23 -9.50
CA ILE A 52 0.91 -18.54 -10.11
C ILE A 52 1.66 -19.46 -9.14
N CYS A 53 2.82 -19.03 -8.65
CA CYS A 53 3.63 -19.86 -7.76
C CYS A 53 2.94 -20.11 -6.42
N GLY A 54 2.27 -19.10 -5.87
CA GLY A 54 1.51 -19.22 -4.62
C GLY A 54 0.36 -20.21 -4.75
N CYS A 55 -0.44 -20.12 -5.84
CA CYS A 55 -1.50 -21.10 -6.09
C CYS A 55 -0.95 -22.52 -6.26
N ILE A 56 0.16 -22.71 -6.99
CA ILE A 56 0.79 -24.03 -7.14
C ILE A 56 1.20 -24.60 -5.79
N ARG A 57 1.81 -23.79 -4.91
CA ARG A 57 2.25 -24.24 -3.58
C ARG A 57 1.10 -24.58 -2.63
N VAL A 58 -0.05 -23.93 -2.80
CA VAL A 58 -1.28 -24.25 -2.03
C VAL A 58 -2.00 -25.49 -2.58
N GLY A 59 -1.65 -26.00 -3.77
CA GLY A 59 -2.34 -27.13 -4.40
C GLY A 59 -3.40 -26.71 -5.44
N GLY A 60 -3.40 -25.44 -5.84
CA GLY A 60 -4.18 -24.92 -6.97
C GLY A 60 -5.14 -23.79 -6.59
N VAL A 61 -5.71 -23.15 -7.62
CA VAL A 61 -6.65 -22.02 -7.44
C VAL A 61 -7.91 -22.47 -6.69
N SER A 62 -8.39 -23.69 -6.93
CA SER A 62 -9.58 -24.23 -6.26
C SER A 62 -9.39 -24.32 -4.75
N GLU A 63 -8.22 -24.74 -4.32
CA GLU A 63 -7.89 -24.89 -2.89
C GLU A 63 -7.78 -23.53 -2.20
N VAL A 64 -7.16 -22.54 -2.87
CA VAL A 64 -7.13 -21.15 -2.38
C VAL A 64 -8.54 -20.60 -2.18
N ILE A 65 -9.45 -20.84 -3.13
CA ILE A 65 -10.84 -20.39 -3.03
C ILE A 65 -11.55 -21.11 -1.87
N GLU A 66 -11.39 -22.42 -1.74
CA GLU A 66 -12.06 -23.21 -0.70
C GLU A 66 -11.64 -22.78 0.71
N ILE A 67 -10.33 -22.61 0.94
CA ILE A 67 -9.78 -22.12 2.20
C ILE A 67 -10.36 -20.74 2.56
N ASN A 68 -10.38 -19.81 1.60
CA ASN A 68 -10.89 -18.47 1.85
C ASN A 68 -12.42 -18.44 2.01
N ARG A 69 -13.14 -19.40 1.41
CA ARG A 69 -14.58 -19.58 1.60
C ARG A 69 -14.90 -20.07 3.00
N GLN A 70 -14.24 -21.15 3.45
CA GLN A 70 -14.45 -21.74 4.77
C GLN A 70 -14.11 -20.78 5.91
N THR A 71 -13.11 -19.93 5.68
CA THR A 71 -12.66 -18.95 6.68
C THR A 71 -13.37 -17.59 6.57
N GLY A 72 -14.41 -17.49 5.73
CA GLY A 72 -15.27 -16.30 5.62
C GLY A 72 -14.62 -15.07 4.98
N ARG A 73 -13.51 -15.23 4.24
CA ARG A 73 -12.73 -14.14 3.63
C ARG A 73 -13.22 -13.71 2.25
N LEU A 74 -14.10 -14.49 1.61
CA LEU A 74 -14.69 -14.18 0.31
C LEU A 74 -15.97 -13.32 0.40
N GLN A 75 -16.01 -12.37 1.33
CA GLN A 75 -17.13 -11.43 1.47
C GLN A 75 -16.93 -10.20 0.58
N ILE A 76 -17.42 -10.27 -0.66
CA ILE A 76 -17.22 -9.22 -1.67
C ILE A 76 -18.22 -8.06 -1.46
N PHE A 77 -19.43 -8.35 -0.99
CA PHE A 77 -20.50 -7.37 -0.85
C PHE A 77 -21.02 -7.34 0.60
N ASP A 78 -20.57 -6.34 1.38
CA ASP A 78 -21.19 -5.97 2.65
C ASP A 78 -22.02 -4.68 2.44
N PHE A 79 -23.35 -4.80 2.54
CA PHE A 79 -24.29 -3.68 2.37
C PHE A 79 -24.61 -2.95 3.68
N ASP A 80 -23.95 -3.28 4.78
CA ASP A 80 -24.13 -2.63 6.07
C ASP A 80 -23.89 -1.12 5.97
N PRO A 81 -24.89 -0.26 6.28
CA PRO A 81 -24.75 1.19 6.22
C PRO A 81 -24.00 1.77 7.43
N ASN A 82 -23.49 0.93 8.34
CA ASN A 82 -22.78 1.38 9.53
C ASN A 82 -21.53 2.22 9.18
N PRO A 83 -21.47 3.51 9.56
CA PRO A 83 -20.34 4.39 9.24
C PRO A 83 -19.04 4.02 9.96
N TYR A 84 -19.08 3.13 10.95
CA TYR A 84 -17.89 2.59 11.63
C TYR A 84 -17.26 1.41 10.89
N LYS A 85 -17.95 0.81 9.91
CA LYS A 85 -17.39 -0.22 9.03
C LYS A 85 -16.72 0.44 7.82
N ARG A 86 -15.43 0.17 7.63
CA ARG A 86 -14.60 0.86 6.65
C ARG A 86 -14.85 0.44 5.20
N HIS A 87 -14.97 -0.86 4.97
CA HIS A 87 -15.10 -1.45 3.64
C HIS A 87 -16.50 -2.05 3.50
N THR A 88 -17.44 -1.20 3.10
CA THR A 88 -18.80 -1.58 2.73
C THR A 88 -19.04 -1.19 1.28
N PHE A 89 -20.09 -1.72 0.67
CA PHE A 89 -20.52 -1.41 -0.69
C PHE A 89 -20.62 0.11 -0.95
N TRP A 90 -20.94 0.87 0.09
CA TRP A 90 -21.14 2.32 0.03
C TRP A 90 -19.87 3.12 -0.28
N ILE A 91 -18.67 2.53 -0.15
CA ILE A 91 -17.43 3.20 -0.57
C ILE A 91 -17.41 3.50 -2.08
N CYS A 92 -18.09 2.68 -2.89
CA CYS A 92 -18.23 2.90 -4.33
C CYS A 92 -19.07 4.13 -4.69
N ALA A 93 -19.90 4.64 -3.75
CA ALA A 93 -20.66 5.86 -3.93
C ALA A 93 -19.80 7.14 -3.73
N GLY A 94 -18.58 7.00 -3.18
CA GLY A 94 -17.66 8.11 -2.94
C GLY A 94 -17.02 8.61 -4.23
N ILE A 95 -17.41 9.79 -4.71
CA ILE A 95 -16.74 10.46 -5.84
C ILE A 95 -15.43 11.07 -5.33
N SER A 96 -14.29 10.48 -5.69
CA SER A 96 -12.97 11.06 -5.44
C SER A 96 -12.36 11.59 -6.74
N LEU A 97 -12.26 12.92 -6.88
CA LEU A 97 -11.44 13.55 -7.91
C LEU A 97 -10.01 13.65 -7.41
N SER A 98 -9.05 13.00 -8.07
CA SER A 98 -7.63 13.08 -7.70
C SER A 98 -6.85 14.03 -8.65
N PRO A 99 -6.17 15.06 -8.12
CA PRO A 99 -5.39 16.03 -8.91
C PRO A 99 -4.25 15.45 -9.78
N PRO A 100 -3.49 14.42 -9.37
CA PRO A 100 -2.33 13.94 -10.16
C PRO A 100 -2.70 13.38 -11.53
N ILE A 101 -3.91 12.82 -11.67
CA ILE A 101 -4.40 12.28 -12.94
C ILE A 101 -4.58 13.41 -13.95
N VAL A 102 -5.10 14.57 -13.51
CA VAL A 102 -5.36 15.73 -14.38
C VAL A 102 -4.07 16.26 -15.00
N GLN A 103 -2.97 16.32 -14.24
CA GLN A 103 -1.68 16.78 -14.75
C GLN A 103 -1.14 15.87 -15.87
N ARG A 104 -1.30 14.54 -15.71
CA ARG A 104 -0.90 13.56 -16.73
C ARG A 104 -1.78 13.63 -17.97
N LEU A 105 -3.08 13.85 -17.80
CA LEU A 105 -4.00 14.07 -18.93
C LEU A 105 -3.66 15.35 -19.72
N ASN A 106 -3.29 16.44 -19.03
CA ASN A 106 -2.88 17.69 -19.65
C ASN A 106 -1.54 17.61 -20.39
N SER A 107 -0.74 16.57 -20.12
CA SER A 107 0.52 16.31 -20.83
C SER A 107 0.31 15.54 -22.14
N THR A 108 -0.92 15.15 -22.48
CA THR A 108 -1.24 14.47 -23.74
C THR A 108 -1.32 15.45 -24.91
N ARG A 109 -1.10 14.97 -26.13
CA ARG A 109 -1.05 15.80 -27.34
C ARG A 109 -2.40 16.37 -27.76
N SER A 110 -3.49 15.68 -27.42
CA SER A 110 -4.85 16.08 -27.81
C SER A 110 -5.88 15.66 -26.76
N ILE A 111 -7.02 16.35 -26.75
CA ILE A 111 -8.17 15.98 -25.89
C ILE A 111 -8.68 14.56 -26.22
N GLY A 112 -8.58 14.15 -27.49
CA GLY A 112 -8.92 12.78 -27.91
C GLY A 112 -8.01 11.74 -27.26
N ASP A 113 -6.71 12.03 -27.16
CA ASP A 113 -5.74 11.15 -26.49
C ASP A 113 -5.95 11.15 -24.97
N ALA A 114 -6.22 12.31 -24.35
CA ALA A 114 -6.59 12.39 -22.94
C ALA A 114 -7.80 11.50 -22.61
N LYS A 115 -8.85 11.54 -23.44
CA LYS A 115 -10.04 10.68 -23.27
C LYS A 115 -9.70 9.20 -23.39
N LYS A 116 -8.87 8.80 -24.35
CA LYS A 116 -8.42 7.41 -24.50
C LYS A 116 -7.61 6.95 -23.29
N VAL A 117 -6.67 7.78 -22.82
CA VAL A 117 -5.86 7.49 -21.62
C VAL A 117 -6.75 7.33 -20.40
N ALA A 118 -7.70 8.24 -20.18
CA ALA A 118 -8.64 8.14 -19.07
C ALA A 118 -9.51 6.88 -19.16
N ALA A 119 -10.06 6.58 -20.35
CA ALA A 119 -10.90 5.41 -20.59
C ALA A 119 -10.13 4.08 -20.40
N MET A 120 -8.84 4.04 -20.72
CA MET A 120 -7.99 2.87 -20.52
C MET A 120 -7.48 2.74 -19.07
N SER A 121 -7.28 3.86 -18.37
CA SER A 121 -6.74 3.85 -17.01
C SER A 121 -7.70 3.23 -16.00
N ILE A 122 -9.01 3.47 -16.14
CA ILE A 122 -10.04 2.93 -15.24
C ILE A 122 -10.06 1.39 -15.23
N PRO A 123 -10.24 0.69 -16.38
CA PRO A 123 -10.25 -0.78 -16.38
C PRO A 123 -8.89 -1.36 -15.97
N CYS A 124 -7.77 -0.75 -16.37
CA CYS A 124 -6.45 -1.19 -15.90
C CYS A 124 -6.33 -1.10 -14.37
N PHE A 125 -6.79 0.00 -13.76
CA PHE A 125 -6.77 0.16 -12.31
C PHE A 125 -7.65 -0.89 -11.62
N VAL A 126 -8.87 -1.11 -12.11
CA VAL A 126 -9.79 -2.12 -11.54
C VAL A 126 -9.19 -3.52 -11.63
N ILE A 127 -8.63 -3.91 -12.78
CA ILE A 127 -8.00 -5.23 -12.97
C ILE A 127 -6.82 -5.41 -12.01
N LEU A 128 -5.93 -4.42 -11.91
CA LEU A 128 -4.77 -4.51 -11.01
C LEU A 128 -5.19 -4.62 -9.54
N GLN A 129 -6.23 -3.88 -9.11
CA GLN A 129 -6.74 -3.98 -7.74
C GLN A 129 -7.32 -5.36 -7.43
N ILE A 130 -8.04 -5.98 -8.39
CA ILE A 130 -8.53 -7.35 -8.24
C ILE A 130 -7.35 -8.32 -8.10
N LEU A 131 -6.31 -8.19 -8.92
CA LEU A 131 -5.14 -9.07 -8.86
C LEU A 131 -4.40 -8.95 -7.52
N VAL A 132 -4.18 -7.73 -7.02
CA VAL A 132 -3.54 -7.51 -5.71
C VAL A 132 -4.42 -8.04 -4.57
N MET A 133 -5.75 -7.94 -4.67
CA MET A 133 -6.66 -8.58 -3.70
C MET A 133 -6.48 -10.10 -3.70
N CYS A 134 -6.36 -10.72 -4.89
CA CYS A 134 -6.09 -12.15 -5.01
C CYS A 134 -4.74 -12.55 -4.38
N GLU A 135 -3.71 -11.71 -4.47
CA GLU A 135 -2.43 -11.97 -3.77
C GLU A 135 -2.62 -12.08 -2.26
N GLY A 136 -3.48 -11.24 -1.66
CA GLY A 136 -3.83 -11.32 -0.24
C GLY A 136 -4.51 -12.64 0.13
N LEU A 137 -5.44 -13.13 -0.72
CA LEU A 137 -6.11 -14.42 -0.53
C LEU A 137 -5.14 -15.60 -0.66
N VAL A 138 -4.23 -15.54 -1.63
CA VAL A 138 -3.17 -16.53 -1.84
C VAL A 138 -2.20 -16.53 -0.67
N ALA A 139 -1.78 -15.35 -0.19
CA ALA A 139 -0.89 -15.22 0.96
C ALA A 139 -1.48 -15.89 2.21
N TYR A 140 -2.76 -15.60 2.50
CA TYR A 140 -3.45 -16.22 3.63
C TYR A 140 -3.52 -17.75 3.50
N ALA A 141 -3.98 -18.25 2.34
CA ALA A 141 -4.10 -19.69 2.11
C ALA A 141 -2.75 -20.41 2.20
N TYR A 142 -1.69 -19.78 1.68
CA TYR A 142 -0.32 -20.29 1.73
C TYR A 142 0.18 -20.48 3.17
N PHE A 143 0.08 -19.45 4.01
CA PHE A 143 0.54 -19.55 5.40
C PHE A 143 -0.34 -20.47 6.26
N LEU A 144 -1.64 -20.54 5.95
CA LEU A 144 -2.54 -21.47 6.62
C LEU A 144 -2.17 -22.93 6.33
N GLN A 145 -1.93 -23.30 5.06
CA GLN A 145 -1.50 -24.65 4.70
C GLN A 145 -0.11 -25.00 5.23
N LYS A 146 0.81 -24.02 5.22
CA LYS A 146 2.13 -24.18 5.83
C LYS A 146 2.01 -24.46 7.34
N GLY A 147 0.88 -24.12 7.96
CA GLY A 147 0.63 -24.27 9.40
C GLY A 147 1.44 -23.29 10.24
N CYS A 148 1.88 -22.19 9.62
CA CYS A 148 2.65 -21.16 10.29
C CYS A 148 2.22 -19.78 9.80
N ASP A 149 1.33 -19.15 10.57
CA ASP A 149 0.97 -17.75 10.37
C ASP A 149 2.11 -16.83 10.86
N PRO A 150 2.70 -15.99 9.99
CA PRO A 150 3.86 -15.18 10.33
C PRO A 150 3.52 -14.01 11.26
N ILE A 151 2.26 -13.57 11.30
CA ILE A 151 1.80 -12.52 12.23
C ILE A 151 1.60 -13.15 13.61
N ALA A 152 0.91 -14.29 13.67
CA ALA A 152 0.63 -14.97 14.94
C ALA A 152 1.91 -15.49 15.62
N SER A 153 2.90 -15.91 14.82
CA SER A 153 4.21 -16.37 15.31
C SER A 153 5.24 -15.26 15.57
N GLN A 154 4.84 -13.98 15.42
CA GLN A 154 5.70 -12.81 15.60
C GLN A 154 6.92 -12.74 14.67
N GLN A 155 6.95 -13.53 13.59
CA GLN A 155 7.97 -13.39 12.53
C GLN A 155 7.85 -12.04 11.81
N ILE A 156 6.63 -11.52 11.69
CA ILE A 156 6.36 -10.16 11.26
C ILE A 156 5.51 -9.44 12.31
N SER A 157 5.91 -8.23 12.69
CA SER A 157 5.15 -7.41 13.64
C SER A 157 4.09 -6.56 12.95
N ASN A 158 4.22 -6.33 11.64
CA ASN A 158 3.38 -5.42 10.88
C ASN A 158 2.66 -6.16 9.74
N PRO A 159 1.31 -6.16 9.69
CA PRO A 159 0.54 -6.83 8.63
C PRO A 159 0.89 -6.36 7.21
N ASN A 160 1.39 -5.13 7.06
CA ASN A 160 1.81 -4.58 5.76
C ASN A 160 3.07 -5.27 5.19
N GLN A 161 3.73 -6.13 5.98
CA GLN A 161 4.92 -6.88 5.56
C GLN A 161 4.57 -8.25 4.97
N ILE A 162 3.29 -8.66 4.99
CA ILE A 162 2.87 -10.02 4.60
C ILE A 162 3.26 -10.38 3.16
N ILE A 163 3.06 -9.48 2.19
CA ILE A 163 3.39 -9.75 0.78
C ILE A 163 4.92 -9.78 0.56
N PRO A 164 5.71 -8.80 1.05
CA PRO A 164 7.17 -8.92 1.02
C PRO A 164 7.71 -10.20 1.68
N TYR A 165 7.11 -10.62 2.80
CA TYR A 165 7.48 -11.84 3.50
C TYR A 165 7.10 -13.10 2.70
N LEU A 166 5.93 -13.10 2.06
CA LEU A 166 5.55 -14.16 1.12
C LEU A 166 6.55 -14.26 -0.03
N VAL A 167 6.99 -13.14 -0.61
CA VAL A 167 7.97 -13.14 -1.71
C VAL A 167 9.31 -13.73 -1.27
N THR A 168 9.78 -13.41 -0.05
CA THR A 168 11.02 -14.01 0.48
C THR A 168 10.89 -15.53 0.65
N ASP A 169 9.75 -16.00 1.13
CA ASP A 169 9.54 -17.41 1.45
C ASP A 169 9.23 -18.25 0.19
N LEU A 170 8.37 -17.73 -0.69
CA LEU A 170 7.94 -18.38 -1.93
C LEU A 170 9.09 -18.53 -2.93
N PHE A 171 9.98 -17.53 -3.01
CA PHE A 171 11.08 -17.47 -3.96
C PHE A 171 12.46 -17.68 -3.33
N ALA A 172 12.53 -18.25 -2.12
CA ALA A 172 13.80 -18.52 -1.42
C ALA A 172 14.82 -19.32 -2.27
N GLY A 173 14.34 -20.17 -3.18
CA GLY A 173 15.19 -20.96 -4.09
C GLY A 173 15.68 -20.23 -5.35
N VAL A 174 15.24 -19.00 -5.60
CA VAL A 174 15.62 -18.25 -6.82
C VAL A 174 16.26 -16.92 -6.41
N PRO A 175 17.61 -16.83 -6.42
CA PRO A 175 18.30 -15.62 -5.99
C PRO A 175 17.93 -14.44 -6.90
N GLY A 176 17.79 -13.26 -6.30
CA GLY A 176 17.53 -12.01 -7.02
C GLY A 176 16.06 -11.63 -7.19
N ILE A 177 15.09 -12.56 -7.16
CA ILE A 177 13.66 -12.22 -7.32
C ILE A 177 13.17 -11.32 -6.17
N THR A 178 13.52 -11.65 -4.93
CA THR A 178 13.19 -10.81 -3.77
C THR A 178 13.79 -9.42 -3.90
N GLY A 179 15.05 -9.32 -4.35
CA GLY A 179 15.73 -8.04 -4.56
C GLY A 179 15.06 -7.22 -5.68
N LEU A 180 14.69 -7.86 -6.78
CA LEU A 180 13.96 -7.25 -7.89
C LEU A 180 12.60 -6.72 -7.44
N PHE A 181 11.86 -7.50 -6.65
CA PHE A 181 10.57 -7.09 -6.09
C PHE A 181 10.73 -5.87 -5.18
N LEU A 182 11.68 -5.89 -4.25
CA LEU A 182 11.94 -4.77 -3.35
C LEU A 182 12.40 -3.52 -4.12
N ALA A 183 13.24 -3.67 -5.15
CA ALA A 183 13.66 -2.56 -6.00
C ALA A 183 12.48 -1.96 -6.78
N ALA A 184 11.59 -2.80 -7.31
CA ALA A 184 10.36 -2.35 -7.97
C ALA A 184 9.43 -1.61 -6.99
N LEU A 185 9.28 -2.09 -5.76
CA LEU A 185 8.52 -1.39 -4.71
C LEU A 185 9.12 -0.02 -4.34
N CYS A 186 10.45 0.08 -4.22
CA CYS A 186 11.15 1.34 -4.02
C CYS A 186 10.85 2.32 -5.16
N SER A 187 11.00 1.84 -6.40
CA SER A 187 10.76 2.65 -7.60
C SER A 187 9.28 3.07 -7.72
N ALA A 188 8.33 2.20 -7.34
CA ALA A 188 6.89 2.53 -7.30
C ALA A 188 6.56 3.63 -6.29
N SER A 189 7.15 3.53 -5.11
CA SER A 189 7.02 4.57 -4.07
C SER A 189 7.59 5.89 -4.57
N LEU A 190 8.75 5.83 -5.24
CA LEU A 190 9.44 6.99 -5.80
C LEU A 190 8.63 7.69 -6.90
N SER A 191 8.09 6.92 -7.85
CA SER A 191 7.17 7.38 -8.90
C SER A 191 5.96 8.13 -8.32
N THR A 192 5.36 7.58 -7.25
CA THR A 192 4.20 8.19 -6.59
C THR A 192 4.56 9.50 -5.91
N ILE A 193 5.65 9.51 -5.12
CA ILE A 193 6.10 10.71 -4.41
C ILE A 193 6.45 11.83 -5.39
N SER A 194 7.20 11.54 -6.45
CA SER A 194 7.55 12.57 -7.44
C SER A 194 6.37 13.11 -8.21
N SER A 195 5.37 12.27 -8.51
CA SER A 195 4.15 12.72 -9.18
C SER A 195 3.39 13.70 -8.29
N LEU A 196 3.27 13.40 -6.99
CA LEU A 196 2.66 14.30 -6.01
C LEU A 196 3.45 15.61 -5.86
N LEU A 197 4.78 15.53 -5.72
CA LEU A 197 5.65 16.72 -5.63
C LEU A 197 5.57 17.57 -6.91
N SER A 198 5.51 16.94 -8.08
CA SER A 198 5.35 17.61 -9.37
C SER A 198 3.98 18.29 -9.51
N SER A 199 2.93 17.68 -8.96
CA SER A 199 1.59 18.31 -8.92
C SER A 199 1.57 19.51 -7.99
N ILE A 200 2.17 19.42 -6.80
CA ILE A 200 2.30 20.55 -5.88
C ILE A 200 3.07 21.69 -6.55
N SER A 201 4.20 21.39 -7.18
CA SER A 201 4.99 22.35 -7.93
C SER A 201 4.19 23.07 -9.01
N ALA A 202 3.40 22.33 -9.79
CA ALA A 202 2.57 22.89 -10.85
C ALA A 202 1.46 23.80 -10.28
N VAL A 203 0.73 23.34 -9.27
CA VAL A 203 -0.33 24.11 -8.59
C VAL A 203 0.24 25.39 -7.97
N THR A 204 1.37 25.31 -7.26
CA THR A 204 2.00 26.50 -6.68
C THR A 204 2.39 27.52 -7.76
N SER A 205 2.90 27.05 -8.89
CA SER A 205 3.36 27.93 -9.97
C SER A 205 2.20 28.61 -10.71
N GLU A 206 1.19 27.83 -11.11
CA GLU A 206 0.06 28.31 -11.92
C GLU A 206 -1.00 29.04 -11.09
N ASP A 207 -1.31 28.56 -9.88
CA ASP A 207 -2.44 29.08 -9.10
C ASP A 207 -2.04 30.15 -8.08
N PHE A 208 -0.81 30.12 -7.56
CA PHE A 208 -0.36 31.09 -6.53
C PHE A 208 0.62 32.12 -7.08
N ILE A 209 1.61 31.69 -7.87
CA ILE A 209 2.70 32.58 -8.29
C ILE A 209 2.32 33.40 -9.51
N ARG A 210 1.88 32.77 -10.61
CA ARG A 210 1.51 33.49 -11.86
C ARG A 210 0.45 34.58 -11.64
N PRO A 211 -0.64 34.38 -10.87
CA PRO A 211 -1.63 35.41 -10.67
C PRO A 211 -1.10 36.61 -9.87
N ARG A 212 -0.18 36.37 -8.93
CA ARG A 212 0.40 37.41 -8.06
C ARG A 212 1.56 38.15 -8.70
N PHE A 213 2.35 37.46 -9.52
CA PHE A 213 3.57 37.96 -10.16
C PHE A 213 3.50 37.81 -11.68
N LYS A 214 2.64 38.62 -12.32
CA LYS A 214 2.38 38.60 -13.78
C LYS A 214 3.61 38.85 -14.67
N LYS A 215 4.73 39.33 -14.12
CA LYS A 215 6.00 39.60 -14.83
C LYS A 215 7.18 38.77 -14.30
N ALA A 216 6.92 37.69 -13.54
CA ALA A 216 8.00 36.84 -13.06
C ALA A 216 8.79 36.26 -14.25
N SER A 217 10.12 36.34 -14.20
CA SER A 217 10.99 35.66 -15.15
C SER A 217 10.81 34.14 -15.03
N GLU A 218 10.91 33.41 -16.14
CA GLU A 218 10.92 31.94 -16.18
C GLU A 218 11.92 31.32 -15.19
N GLN A 219 13.07 32.00 -14.99
CA GLN A 219 14.07 31.59 -13.99
C GLN A 219 13.55 31.72 -12.56
N SER A 220 12.89 32.84 -12.22
CA SER A 220 12.32 33.04 -10.89
C SER A 220 11.18 32.06 -10.63
N LEU A 221 10.31 31.83 -11.62
CA LEU A 221 9.22 30.85 -11.52
C LEU A 221 9.79 29.45 -11.24
N THR A 222 10.81 29.03 -11.98
CA THR A 222 11.51 27.76 -11.78
C THR A 222 12.12 27.64 -10.37
N GLN A 223 12.72 28.71 -9.84
CA GLN A 223 13.28 28.70 -8.48
C GLN A 223 12.18 28.53 -7.42
N PHE A 224 11.06 29.22 -7.56
CA PHE A 224 9.93 29.06 -6.64
C PHE A 224 9.32 27.65 -6.71
N SER A 225 9.19 27.07 -7.91
CA SER A 225 8.76 25.69 -8.10
C SER A 225 9.67 24.72 -7.34
N LYS A 226 11.00 24.87 -7.47
CA LYS A 226 11.99 24.04 -6.76
C LYS A 226 11.90 24.18 -5.25
N VAL A 227 11.79 25.40 -4.72
CA VAL A 227 11.63 25.65 -3.28
C VAL A 227 10.34 25.00 -2.75
N SER A 228 9.26 25.06 -3.52
CA SER A 228 7.98 24.46 -3.15
C SER A 228 8.06 22.93 -3.04
N VAL A 229 8.79 22.29 -3.97
CA VAL A 229 9.06 20.84 -3.92
C VAL A 229 9.86 20.46 -2.67
N VAL A 230 10.91 21.23 -2.33
CA VAL A 230 11.71 20.97 -1.13
C VAL A 230 10.88 21.11 0.13
N LEU A 231 10.10 22.18 0.26
CA LEU A 231 9.24 22.41 1.43
C LEU A 231 8.18 21.31 1.56
N ALA A 232 7.55 20.92 0.46
CA ALA A 232 6.60 19.82 0.43
C ALA A 232 7.25 18.49 0.86
N GLY A 233 8.48 18.22 0.41
CA GLY A 233 9.24 17.04 0.83
C GLY A 233 9.51 17.00 2.33
N VAL A 234 9.89 18.12 2.94
CA VAL A 234 10.08 18.22 4.40
C VAL A 234 8.78 17.93 5.14
N VAL A 235 7.66 18.52 4.69
CA VAL A 235 6.34 18.26 5.28
C VAL A 235 5.94 16.79 5.13
N CYS A 236 6.19 16.16 3.98
CA CYS A 236 5.95 14.74 3.76
C CYS A 236 6.73 13.86 4.75
N ILE A 237 8.00 14.17 5.02
CA ILE A 237 8.82 13.42 6.01
C ILE A 237 8.22 13.57 7.41
N CYS A 238 7.86 14.79 7.83
CA CYS A 238 7.23 15.02 9.13
C CYS A 238 5.94 14.22 9.30
N ILE A 239 5.06 14.26 8.29
CA ILE A 239 3.78 13.52 8.30
C ILE A 239 4.04 12.01 8.32
N ALA A 240 4.99 11.51 7.54
CA ALA A 240 5.34 10.09 7.51
C ALA A 240 5.87 9.59 8.87
N ILE A 241 6.66 10.40 9.58
CA ILE A 241 7.10 10.09 10.95
C ILE A 241 5.90 10.04 11.89
N MET A 242 4.94 10.96 11.80
CA MET A 242 3.73 10.92 12.63
C MET A 242 2.88 9.66 12.34
N ILE A 243 2.75 9.29 11.06
CA ILE A 243 1.99 8.10 10.63
C ILE A 243 2.69 6.81 11.06
N SER A 244 4.02 6.79 11.19
CA SER A 244 4.77 5.60 11.66
C SER A 244 4.34 5.11 13.05
N GLN A 245 3.72 5.97 13.85
CA GLN A 245 3.19 5.65 15.18
C GLN A 245 1.77 5.06 15.13
N VAL A 246 1.12 5.08 13.97
CA VAL A 246 -0.26 4.59 13.80
C VAL A 246 -0.23 3.11 13.43
N GLN A 247 -0.75 2.28 14.31
CA GLN A 247 -0.95 0.84 14.03
C GLN A 247 -2.16 0.63 13.11
N GLY A 248 -2.02 -0.25 12.11
CA GLY A 248 -3.08 -0.67 11.20
C GLY A 248 -2.59 -0.90 9.76
N PRO A 249 -3.47 -1.36 8.86
CA PRO A 249 -3.17 -1.45 7.43
C PRO A 249 -2.90 -0.05 6.87
N MET A 250 -1.75 0.16 6.22
CA MET A 250 -1.34 1.48 5.73
C MET A 250 -2.22 1.96 4.58
N GLY A 251 -2.72 1.05 3.74
CA GLY A 251 -3.67 1.38 2.68
C GLY A 251 -4.95 2.01 3.24
N GLN A 252 -5.46 1.46 4.34
CA GLN A 252 -6.60 2.03 5.04
C GLN A 252 -6.30 3.46 5.49
N ILE A 253 -5.20 3.66 6.23
CA ILE A 253 -4.82 5.00 6.74
C ILE A 253 -4.70 6.01 5.59
N ALA A 254 -4.07 5.62 4.47
CA ALA A 254 -3.94 6.45 3.29
C ALA A 254 -5.31 6.86 2.70
N ASP A 255 -6.24 5.91 2.55
CA ASP A 255 -7.59 6.19 2.06
C ASP A 255 -8.37 7.13 2.99
N SER A 256 -8.17 7.01 4.30
CA SER A 256 -8.79 7.94 5.28
C SER A 256 -8.27 9.36 5.11
N ILE A 257 -6.95 9.54 4.93
CA ILE A 257 -6.37 10.87 4.71
C ILE A 257 -6.88 11.44 3.38
N LEU A 258 -6.89 10.61 2.34
CA LEU A 258 -7.37 11.01 1.02
C LEU A 258 -8.83 11.44 1.11
N GLY A 259 -9.70 10.64 1.71
CA GLY A 259 -11.13 10.95 1.88
C GLY A 259 -11.38 12.20 2.74
N ALA A 260 -10.61 12.41 3.80
CA ALA A 260 -10.72 13.60 4.66
C ALA A 260 -10.44 14.91 3.90
N VAL A 261 -9.56 14.87 2.89
CA VAL A 261 -9.18 16.04 2.09
C VAL A 261 -9.98 16.14 0.79
N SER A 262 -10.21 15.02 0.10
CA SER A 262 -10.92 14.98 -1.19
C SER A 262 -12.43 15.18 -1.03
N GLY A 263 -13.03 14.71 0.07
CA GLY A 263 -14.46 14.81 0.34
C GLY A 263 -14.97 16.26 0.33
N PRO A 264 -14.37 17.20 1.08
CA PRO A 264 -14.75 18.61 1.06
C PRO A 264 -14.64 19.25 -0.33
N VAL A 265 -13.61 18.88 -1.11
CA VAL A 265 -13.41 19.39 -2.48
C VAL A 265 -14.50 18.87 -3.41
N ALA A 266 -14.80 17.56 -3.35
CA ALA A 266 -15.89 16.96 -4.13
C ALA A 266 -17.25 17.59 -3.76
N ALA A 267 -17.51 17.82 -2.48
CA ALA A 267 -18.73 18.48 -2.00
C ALA A 267 -18.88 19.91 -2.59
N VAL A 268 -17.78 20.66 -2.71
CA VAL A 268 -17.79 21.96 -3.37
C VAL A 268 -18.15 21.86 -4.85
N PHE A 269 -17.56 20.91 -5.59
CA PHE A 269 -17.89 20.72 -7.00
C PHE A 269 -19.36 20.37 -7.20
N LEU A 270 -19.89 19.46 -6.36
CA LEU A 270 -21.31 19.12 -6.37
C LEU A 270 -22.18 20.34 -6.06
N LEU A 271 -21.81 21.14 -5.05
CA LEU A 271 -22.52 22.36 -4.68
C LEU A 271 -22.52 23.40 -5.82
N LEU A 272 -21.40 23.54 -6.55
CA LEU A 272 -21.32 24.43 -7.72
C LEU A 272 -22.16 23.94 -8.92
N ILE A 273 -22.31 22.63 -9.09
CA ILE A 273 -23.11 22.04 -10.18
C ILE A 273 -24.60 22.11 -9.87
N PHE A 274 -25.00 21.73 -8.64
CA PHE A 274 -26.39 21.51 -8.28
C PHE A 274 -27.05 22.70 -7.55
N VAL A 275 -26.27 23.57 -6.90
CA VAL A 275 -26.79 24.71 -6.13
C VAL A 275 -26.46 26.03 -6.82
N ARG A 276 -27.48 26.61 -7.45
CA ARG A 276 -27.35 27.83 -8.25
C ARG A 276 -27.09 29.12 -7.45
N CYS A 277 -27.34 29.09 -6.13
CA CYS A 277 -27.23 30.25 -5.23
C CYS A 277 -25.94 30.26 -4.38
N THR A 278 -24.84 29.71 -4.90
CA THR A 278 -23.59 29.60 -4.15
C THR A 278 -22.89 30.96 -3.99
N THR A 279 -22.75 31.43 -2.75
CA THR A 279 -22.00 32.67 -2.44
C THR A 279 -20.52 32.39 -2.17
N ARG A 280 -19.63 33.35 -2.45
CA ARG A 280 -18.18 33.20 -2.19
C ARG A 280 -17.86 32.90 -0.73
N LYS A 281 -18.54 33.56 0.22
CA LYS A 281 -18.36 33.33 1.65
C LYS A 281 -18.79 31.92 2.04
N GLY A 282 -19.94 31.47 1.54
CA GLY A 282 -20.45 30.11 1.75
C GLY A 282 -19.49 29.03 1.25
N LEU A 283 -18.89 29.27 0.08
CA LEU A 283 -17.88 28.38 -0.52
C LEU A 283 -16.63 28.26 0.36
N TYR A 284 -16.06 29.38 0.82
CA TYR A 284 -14.87 29.32 1.68
C TYR A 284 -15.17 28.71 3.05
N SER A 285 -16.34 29.02 3.64
CA SER A 285 -16.73 28.43 4.92
C SER A 285 -16.97 26.93 4.83
N SER A 286 -17.54 26.42 3.73
CA SER A 286 -17.79 24.99 3.57
C SER A 286 -16.50 24.20 3.37
N VAL A 287 -15.54 24.72 2.60
CA VAL A 287 -14.21 24.12 2.46
C VAL A 287 -13.49 24.09 3.80
N ALA A 288 -13.45 25.21 4.51
CA ALA A 288 -12.75 25.30 5.80
C ALA A 288 -13.37 24.35 6.83
N PHE A 289 -14.71 24.37 6.97
CA PHE A 289 -15.41 23.47 7.87
C PHE A 289 -15.20 22.00 7.49
N GLY A 290 -15.36 21.64 6.22
CA GLY A 290 -15.19 20.27 5.74
C GLY A 290 -13.77 19.75 5.97
N ALA A 291 -12.74 20.57 5.69
CA ALA A 291 -11.36 20.19 5.93
C ALA A 291 -11.06 20.02 7.43
N CYS A 292 -11.48 20.96 8.28
CA CYS A 292 -11.29 20.87 9.73
C CYS A 292 -12.03 19.66 10.32
N PHE A 293 -13.27 19.43 9.89
CA PHE A 293 -14.06 18.29 10.34
C PHE A 293 -13.47 16.95 9.88
N GLY A 294 -13.02 16.86 8.62
CA GLY A 294 -12.34 15.68 8.08
C GLY A 294 -11.04 15.36 8.81
N ILE A 295 -10.21 16.38 9.08
CA ILE A 295 -8.98 16.23 9.87
C ILE A 295 -9.30 15.80 11.31
N TRP A 296 -10.31 16.40 11.95
CA TRP A 296 -10.74 16.02 13.29
C TRP A 296 -11.21 14.56 13.35
N LEU A 297 -12.00 14.11 12.38
CA LEU A 297 -12.40 12.70 12.26
C LEU A 297 -11.19 11.77 12.05
N PHE A 298 -10.28 12.15 11.17
CA PHE A 298 -9.05 11.38 10.91
C PHE A 298 -8.21 11.24 12.19
N LEU A 299 -7.96 12.34 12.90
CA LEU A 299 -7.17 12.36 14.12
C LEU A 299 -7.89 11.60 15.24
N GLY A 300 -9.19 11.82 15.41
CA GLY A 300 -10.00 11.12 16.41
C GLY A 300 -9.99 9.61 16.19
N TYR A 301 -10.15 9.13 14.96
CA TYR A 301 -10.12 7.70 14.68
C TYR A 301 -8.74 7.07 14.87
N ASN A 302 -7.68 7.71 14.36
CA ASN A 302 -6.34 7.11 14.35
C ASN A 302 -5.55 7.34 15.65
N PHE A 303 -5.83 8.40 16.42
CA PHE A 303 -5.04 8.76 17.60
C PHE A 303 -5.82 8.73 18.91
N SER A 304 -7.16 8.58 18.91
CA SER A 304 -7.92 8.42 20.16
C SER A 304 -7.63 7.08 20.82
N SER A 305 -7.54 7.07 22.15
CA SER A 305 -7.36 5.89 22.98
C SER A 305 -8.54 4.91 22.89
N GLY A 306 -9.71 5.36 22.42
CA GLY A 306 -10.92 4.55 22.24
C GLY A 306 -11.11 4.03 20.81
N ARG A 307 -10.06 3.51 20.16
CA ARG A 307 -10.17 2.99 18.79
C ARG A 307 -11.22 1.88 18.73
N LEU A 308 -12.24 2.05 17.88
CA LEU A 308 -13.10 0.95 17.46
C LEU A 308 -12.27 0.05 16.54
N GLN A 309 -11.60 -0.94 17.12
CA GLN A 309 -10.97 -2.01 16.33
C GLN A 309 -12.08 -2.79 15.63
N SER A 310 -12.11 -2.72 14.31
CA SER A 310 -12.94 -3.64 13.54
C SER A 310 -12.46 -5.06 13.84
N PRO A 311 -13.35 -6.00 14.18
CA PRO A 311 -12.96 -7.36 14.48
C PRO A 311 -12.22 -7.95 13.28
N THR A 312 -10.97 -8.36 13.49
CA THR A 312 -10.19 -9.08 12.48
C THR A 312 -10.63 -10.55 12.47
N LEU A 313 -10.70 -11.14 11.28
CA LEU A 313 -10.89 -12.59 11.15
C LEU A 313 -9.73 -13.34 11.84
N PRO A 314 -9.98 -14.53 12.40
CA PRO A 314 -8.97 -15.28 13.15
C PRO A 314 -7.74 -15.56 12.27
N LEU A 315 -6.56 -15.40 12.86
CA LEU A 315 -5.27 -15.73 12.24
C LEU A 315 -5.10 -17.25 12.10
N GLY A 316 -4.16 -17.67 11.26
CA GLY A 316 -3.83 -19.09 11.08
C GLY A 316 -3.13 -19.70 12.31
N SER A 317 -3.00 -21.03 12.31
CA SER A 317 -2.29 -21.77 13.35
C SER A 317 -0.78 -21.47 13.35
N THR A 318 -0.15 -21.63 14.50
CA THR A 318 1.30 -21.50 14.72
C THR A 318 2.00 -22.84 15.00
N GLU A 319 1.26 -23.96 14.93
CA GLU A 319 1.75 -25.30 15.32
C GLU A 319 2.99 -25.76 14.55
N LYS A 320 3.13 -25.36 13.29
CA LYS A 320 4.28 -25.71 12.43
C LYS A 320 5.27 -24.57 12.26
N CYS A 321 5.16 -23.51 13.06
CA CYS A 321 6.18 -22.49 13.07
C CYS A 321 7.44 -23.04 13.74
N PHE A 322 8.57 -22.99 13.03
CA PHE A 322 9.86 -23.17 13.66
C PHE A 322 10.06 -22.03 14.65
N LEU A 323 9.78 -22.30 15.93
CA LEU A 323 10.13 -21.42 17.03
C LEU A 323 11.66 -21.39 17.07
N TYR A 324 12.26 -20.28 16.62
CA TYR A 324 13.61 -19.92 17.01
C TYR A 324 13.55 -19.49 18.48
N HIS A 325 13.19 -20.42 19.38
CA HIS A 325 13.43 -20.20 20.79
C HIS A 325 14.94 -20.15 20.93
N ASN A 326 15.45 -19.03 21.47
CA ASN A 326 16.78 -18.94 22.06
C ASN A 326 16.91 -20.00 23.17
N THR A 327 17.02 -21.26 22.78
CA THR A 327 17.78 -22.21 23.56
C THR A 327 19.22 -21.85 23.23
N LEU A 328 19.85 -21.16 24.17
CA LEU A 328 21.27 -21.32 24.41
C LEU A 328 21.50 -22.83 24.59
N LEU A 329 21.64 -23.55 23.49
CA LEU A 329 22.36 -24.81 23.49
C LEU A 329 23.76 -24.43 23.99
N PRO A 330 24.23 -24.99 25.13
CA PRO A 330 25.62 -24.86 25.49
C PRO A 330 26.44 -25.28 24.27
N LEU A 331 27.46 -24.49 23.96
CA LEU A 331 28.54 -24.89 23.06
C LEU A 331 29.22 -26.12 23.65
N ASP A 332 28.64 -27.30 23.48
CA ASP A 332 29.28 -28.57 23.75
C ASP A 332 29.34 -29.39 22.47
N ASN A 333 30.58 -29.48 21.96
CA ASN A 333 31.09 -30.41 20.96
C ASN A 333 30.52 -30.35 19.54
N CYS A 334 31.03 -29.39 18.76
CA CYS A 334 31.28 -29.63 17.33
C CYS A 334 32.46 -30.59 17.14
N THR A 335 32.21 -31.90 17.24
CA THR A 335 33.07 -32.92 16.61
C THR A 335 32.24 -34.12 16.17
N ALA A 336 31.73 -34.10 14.93
CA ALA A 336 31.69 -35.25 14.01
C ALA A 336 31.03 -34.89 12.66
N SER A 337 31.60 -35.43 11.60
CA SER A 337 31.37 -35.24 10.15
C SER A 337 30.02 -35.79 9.63
N PRO A 338 29.60 -35.51 8.37
CA PRO A 338 28.23 -35.67 7.88
C PRO A 338 27.99 -37.02 7.17
N HIS A 339 26.97 -37.75 7.62
CA HIS A 339 26.27 -38.88 6.96
C HIS A 339 24.99 -39.06 7.80
N ALA A 340 23.77 -39.38 7.35
CA ALA A 340 23.21 -39.95 6.14
C ALA A 340 21.68 -39.61 6.18
N VAL A 341 21.04 -39.32 5.04
CA VAL A 341 20.16 -40.24 4.29
C VAL A 341 18.78 -40.49 4.92
N LEU A 342 17.77 -40.12 4.13
CA LEU A 342 16.38 -40.56 4.19
C LEU A 342 16.24 -42.08 4.39
N SER A 343 15.34 -42.52 5.27
CA SER A 343 14.56 -43.74 5.01
C SER A 343 13.36 -43.85 5.95
N GLU A 344 12.20 -44.05 5.33
CA GLU A 344 11.02 -44.71 5.88
C GLU A 344 11.38 -45.96 6.70
N ASN A 345 10.67 -46.23 7.79
CA ASN A 345 9.94 -47.49 7.88
C ASN A 345 8.87 -47.53 8.98
N ASP A 346 7.85 -48.29 8.63
CA ASP A 346 6.64 -48.69 9.33
C ASP A 346 6.82 -49.41 10.68
N SER A 347 5.69 -49.45 11.39
CA SER A 347 5.20 -50.47 12.32
C SER A 347 5.72 -50.46 13.78
N MET A 348 4.79 -50.22 14.71
CA MET A 348 4.47 -51.21 15.75
C MET A 348 3.10 -50.90 16.37
N TYR A 349 2.15 -51.81 16.13
CA TYR A 349 0.96 -52.00 16.96
C TYR A 349 1.40 -52.39 18.38
N ASP A 350 0.80 -51.81 19.41
CA ASP A 350 0.46 -52.61 20.59
C ASP A 350 -0.83 -52.11 21.26
N HIS A 351 -1.77 -53.04 21.37
CA HIS A 351 -2.98 -52.96 22.18
C HIS A 351 -2.63 -53.49 23.57
N THR A 352 -3.10 -52.85 24.65
CA THR A 352 -3.74 -53.48 25.84
C THR A 352 -3.89 -52.43 26.94
N LEU A 353 -5.14 -52.16 27.36
CA LEU A 353 -5.73 -52.38 28.71
C LEU A 353 -5.16 -51.45 29.81
N PHE A 354 -5.87 -50.94 30.82
CA PHE A 354 -7.26 -50.76 31.30
C PHE A 354 -7.06 -50.14 32.71
N ASP A 355 -8.14 -49.70 33.38
CA ASP A 355 -8.25 -49.25 34.79
C ASP A 355 -7.88 -47.77 35.03
N GLU A 356 -8.73 -46.88 35.55
CA GLU A 356 -10.05 -46.96 36.23
C GLU A 356 -11.05 -45.90 35.72
#